data_AF-A0A1X4IE41-F1
#
_entry.id   AF-A0A1X4IE41-F1
#
_cell.length_a   1.000
_cell.length_b   1.000
_cell.length_c   1.000
_cell.angle_alpha   90.00
_cell.angle_beta   90.00
_cell.angle_gamma   90.00
#
_symmetry.space_group_name_H-M   'P 1'
#
loop_
_entity.id
_entity.type
_entity.pdbx_description
1 polymer ?
#
loop_
_entity_poly.entity_id
_entity_poly.type
_entity_poly.pdbx_seq_one_letter_code
_entity_poly.pdbx_strand_id
1 'polypeptide(L)'
;PLGRAVGPAAGAYVGALHRAAGIDLRTRTTVTGFRAGANGHVTGVELATGDTVRADVVLLALGSAPATGWLAGSGMAVDGGVHCDPYLRALRPDGSIVDGVVAAGDVARVPQPLAGGARLTLGHWTNAVEQGAAAAATLLAAGTPAPFTTVPSFWADLHGARIRSVGLPAVADEARIVEHDLAGRHLEVTYHREGRLVGALTIGRTARLAAYRTALRDHRELAQEPAPAA
;
A
#
# COMPACT_ATOMS: atom_id res chain seq x y z
N PRO A 1 -14.29 -1.10 -7.40
CA PRO A 1 -13.17 -1.89 -6.83
C PRO A 1 -12.05 -0.92 -6.38
N LEU A 2 -11.07 -1.36 -5.58
CA LEU A 2 -9.86 -0.61 -5.19
C LEU A 2 -10.06 0.75 -4.49
N GLY A 3 -11.29 1.12 -4.11
CA GLY A 3 -11.60 2.46 -3.58
C GLY A 3 -10.81 2.85 -2.34
N ARG A 4 -10.52 1.90 -1.43
CA ARG A 4 -9.68 2.16 -0.25
C ARG A 4 -8.22 2.49 -0.61
N ALA A 5 -7.71 1.90 -1.69
CA ALA A 5 -6.30 2.00 -2.05
C ALA A 5 -6.00 3.22 -2.92
N VAL A 6 -6.89 3.53 -3.87
CA VAL A 6 -6.67 4.54 -4.92
C VAL A 6 -7.88 5.45 -5.18
N GLY A 7 -8.86 5.44 -4.29
CA GLY A 7 -10.05 6.27 -4.43
C GLY A 7 -11.02 5.81 -5.54
N PRO A 8 -12.19 6.49 -5.64
CA PRO A 8 -13.27 6.07 -6.53
C PRO A 8 -12.94 6.25 -8.01
N ALA A 9 -12.23 7.33 -8.40
CA ALA A 9 -11.93 7.61 -9.80
C ALA A 9 -11.04 6.54 -10.44
N ALA A 10 -9.86 6.28 -9.85
CA ALA A 10 -8.97 5.23 -10.34
C ALA A 10 -9.57 3.84 -10.17
N GLY A 11 -10.32 3.60 -9.09
CA GLY A 11 -11.06 2.35 -8.90
C GLY A 11 -12.12 2.09 -9.98
N ALA A 12 -12.86 3.12 -10.40
CA ALA A 12 -13.83 3.04 -11.48
C ALA A 12 -13.15 2.78 -12.83
N TYR A 13 -12.04 3.48 -13.11
CA TYR A 13 -11.24 3.29 -14.31
C TYR A 13 -10.74 1.85 -14.45
N VAL A 14 -10.10 1.30 -13.41
CA VAL A 14 -9.64 -0.09 -13.40
C VAL A 14 -10.82 -1.05 -13.52
N GLY A 15 -11.96 -0.74 -12.88
CA GLY A 15 -13.19 -1.51 -13.03
C GLY A 15 -13.70 -1.55 -14.48
N ALA A 16 -13.59 -0.45 -15.23
CA ALA A 16 -13.93 -0.41 -16.65
C ALA A 16 -12.96 -1.25 -17.49
N LEU A 17 -11.65 -1.24 -17.18
CA LEU A 17 -10.68 -2.11 -17.85
C LEU A 17 -11.01 -3.59 -17.68
N HIS A 18 -11.38 -4.03 -16.46
CA HIS A 18 -11.80 -5.41 -16.23
C HIS A 18 -13.03 -5.80 -17.08
N ARG A 19 -14.06 -4.94 -17.10
CA ARG A 19 -15.28 -5.21 -17.89
C ARG A 19 -15.01 -5.24 -19.39
N ALA A 20 -14.18 -4.33 -19.88
CA ALA A 20 -13.76 -4.32 -21.29
C ALA A 20 -12.99 -5.59 -21.68
N ALA A 21 -12.31 -6.23 -20.72
CA ALA A 21 -11.67 -7.54 -20.90
C ALA A 21 -12.63 -8.73 -20.72
N GLY A 22 -13.94 -8.51 -20.59
CA GLY A 22 -14.96 -9.56 -20.46
C GLY A 22 -15.16 -10.09 -19.03
N ILE A 23 -14.59 -9.44 -18.01
CA ILE A 23 -14.75 -9.88 -16.62
C ILE A 23 -16.09 -9.38 -16.07
N ASP A 24 -16.91 -10.32 -15.55
CA ASP A 24 -18.09 -10.00 -14.73
C ASP A 24 -17.66 -9.48 -13.35
N LEU A 25 -17.40 -8.18 -13.28
CA LEU A 25 -16.99 -7.51 -12.06
C LEU A 25 -18.18 -7.10 -11.19
N ARG A 26 -18.43 -7.88 -10.14
CA ARG A 26 -19.45 -7.63 -9.11
C ARG A 26 -18.84 -6.96 -7.88
N THR A 27 -19.18 -5.69 -7.65
CA THR A 27 -18.76 -4.93 -6.46
C THR A 27 -19.87 -4.90 -5.41
N ARG A 28 -19.52 -4.68 -4.14
CA ARG A 28 -20.48 -4.73 -3.01
C ARG A 28 -21.19 -6.09 -2.93
N THR A 29 -20.45 -7.14 -3.25
CA THR A 29 -20.92 -8.53 -3.23
C THR A 29 -20.16 -9.26 -2.14
N THR A 30 -20.89 -9.85 -1.20
CA THR A 30 -20.31 -10.60 -0.08
C THR A 30 -20.44 -12.09 -0.35
N VAL A 31 -19.32 -12.80 -0.29
CA VAL A 31 -19.27 -14.26 -0.31
C VAL A 31 -19.50 -14.77 1.11
N THR A 32 -20.42 -15.72 1.27
CA THR A 32 -20.78 -16.31 2.57
C THR A 32 -20.34 -17.77 2.72
N GLY A 33 -20.01 -18.44 1.61
CA GLY A 33 -19.65 -19.85 1.64
C GLY A 33 -19.24 -20.39 0.28
N PHE A 34 -18.89 -21.66 0.26
CA PHE A 34 -18.53 -22.41 -0.94
C PHE A 34 -19.33 -23.72 -0.96
N ARG A 35 -19.82 -24.08 -2.15
CA ARG A 35 -20.39 -25.41 -2.39
C ARG A 35 -19.29 -26.37 -2.80
N ALA A 36 -19.31 -27.56 -2.24
CA ALA A 36 -18.43 -28.66 -2.62
C ALA A 36 -19.23 -29.80 -3.26
N GLY A 37 -18.69 -30.42 -4.31
CA GLY A 37 -19.21 -31.65 -4.88
C GLY A 37 -18.89 -32.87 -4.02
N ALA A 38 -19.37 -34.05 -4.44
CA ALA A 38 -19.15 -35.31 -3.72
C ALA A 38 -17.65 -35.70 -3.57
N ASN A 39 -16.80 -35.19 -4.45
CA ASN A 39 -15.34 -35.37 -4.40
C ASN A 39 -14.62 -34.29 -3.54
N GLY A 40 -15.36 -33.40 -2.88
CA GLY A 40 -14.80 -32.31 -2.08
C GLY A 40 -14.31 -31.09 -2.87
N HIS A 41 -14.41 -31.09 -4.21
CA HIS A 41 -13.99 -29.95 -5.02
C HIS A 41 -15.05 -28.85 -5.01
N VAL A 42 -14.60 -27.59 -5.09
CA VAL A 42 -15.52 -26.44 -5.21
C VAL A 42 -16.34 -26.55 -6.49
N THR A 43 -17.64 -26.27 -6.39
CA THR A 43 -18.57 -26.22 -7.51
C THR A 43 -19.31 -24.89 -7.60
N GLY A 44 -19.26 -24.08 -6.54
CA GLY A 44 -19.85 -22.76 -6.54
C GLY A 44 -19.49 -21.91 -5.33
N VAL A 45 -19.75 -20.61 -5.46
CA VAL A 45 -19.56 -19.59 -4.44
C VAL A 45 -20.92 -19.08 -4.03
N GLU A 46 -21.22 -19.15 -2.74
CA GLU A 46 -22.48 -18.68 -2.17
C GLU A 46 -22.38 -17.20 -1.82
N LEU A 47 -23.40 -16.44 -2.19
CA LEU A 47 -23.47 -15.00 -1.96
C LEU A 47 -24.45 -14.68 -0.84
N ALA A 48 -24.23 -13.56 -0.15
CA ALA A 48 -25.14 -13.08 0.90
C ALA A 48 -26.56 -12.76 0.38
N THR A 49 -26.75 -12.64 -0.93
CA THR A 49 -28.08 -12.50 -1.56
C THR A 49 -28.87 -13.80 -1.59
N GLY A 50 -28.24 -14.94 -1.31
CA GLY A 50 -28.79 -16.29 -1.48
C GLY A 50 -28.42 -16.96 -2.81
N ASP A 51 -27.88 -16.19 -3.77
CA ASP A 51 -27.46 -16.72 -5.06
C ASP A 51 -26.19 -17.58 -4.95
N THR A 52 -26.01 -18.48 -5.93
CA THR A 52 -24.76 -19.23 -6.10
C THR A 52 -24.15 -18.94 -7.46
N VAL A 53 -22.88 -18.54 -7.49
CA VAL A 53 -22.09 -18.44 -8.73
C VAL A 53 -21.37 -19.76 -8.95
N ARG A 54 -21.65 -20.46 -10.05
CA ARG A 54 -20.92 -21.68 -10.42
C ARG A 54 -19.44 -21.37 -10.62
N ALA A 55 -18.57 -22.15 -9.99
CA ALA A 55 -17.12 -21.99 -10.11
C ALA A 55 -16.42 -23.33 -9.87
N ASP A 56 -15.51 -23.69 -10.78
CA ASP A 56 -14.66 -24.88 -10.65
C ASP A 56 -13.30 -24.55 -9.99
N VAL A 57 -12.94 -23.26 -9.94
CA VAL A 57 -11.74 -22.73 -9.27
C VAL A 57 -12.11 -21.46 -8.53
N VAL A 58 -11.60 -21.31 -7.31
CA VAL A 58 -11.75 -20.11 -6.49
C VAL A 58 -10.37 -19.62 -6.05
N LEU A 59 -10.08 -18.35 -6.33
CA LEU A 59 -8.90 -17.66 -5.84
C LEU A 59 -9.29 -16.65 -4.75
N LEU A 60 -8.75 -16.81 -3.54
CA LEU A 60 -8.96 -15.87 -2.45
C LEU A 60 -7.89 -14.78 -2.49
N ALA A 61 -8.29 -13.55 -2.83
CA ALA A 61 -7.43 -12.37 -2.89
C ALA A 61 -7.90 -11.31 -1.88
N LEU A 62 -7.90 -11.66 -0.59
CA LEU A 62 -8.50 -10.86 0.50
C LEU A 62 -7.51 -9.95 1.24
N GLY A 63 -6.24 -9.94 0.81
CA GLY A 63 -5.13 -9.30 1.50
C GLY A 63 -4.21 -10.31 2.17
N SER A 64 -3.17 -9.80 2.83
CA SER A 64 -2.18 -10.58 3.57
C SER A 64 -2.08 -10.10 5.01
N ALA A 65 -1.70 -11.00 5.91
CA ALA A 65 -1.31 -10.69 7.28
C ALA A 65 0.21 -10.85 7.42
N PRO A 66 0.92 -9.92 8.10
CA PRO A 66 2.35 -10.08 8.38
C PRO A 66 2.64 -11.39 9.13
N ALA A 67 3.56 -12.20 8.59
CA ALA A 67 3.95 -13.49 9.15
C ALA A 67 4.82 -13.34 10.41
N THR A 68 4.21 -12.87 11.50
CA THR A 68 4.88 -12.46 12.74
C THR A 68 4.59 -13.39 13.92
N GLY A 69 3.81 -14.47 13.72
CA GLY A 69 3.41 -15.38 14.80
C GLY A 69 4.57 -16.03 15.56
N TRP A 70 5.71 -16.23 14.90
CA TRP A 70 6.92 -16.80 15.52
C TRP A 70 7.61 -15.85 16.52
N LEU A 71 7.24 -14.56 16.53
CA LEU A 71 7.75 -13.56 17.48
C LEU A 71 6.96 -13.53 18.79
N ALA A 72 5.93 -14.37 18.94
CA ALA A 72 5.15 -14.45 20.19
C ALA A 72 6.08 -14.73 21.39
N GLY A 73 5.97 -13.92 22.44
CA GLY A 73 6.81 -14.05 23.64
C GLY A 73 8.22 -13.46 23.53
N SER A 74 8.62 -12.90 22.39
CA SER A 74 9.95 -12.28 22.20
C SER A 74 10.18 -10.99 22.99
N GLY A 75 9.13 -10.39 23.55
CA GLY A 75 9.18 -9.06 24.16
C GLY A 75 9.22 -7.90 23.14
N MET A 76 9.16 -8.20 21.84
CA MET A 76 9.04 -7.19 20.78
C MET A 76 7.59 -6.67 20.68
N ALA A 77 7.44 -5.40 20.33
CA ALA A 77 6.15 -4.82 19.97
C ALA A 77 5.72 -5.32 18.59
N VAL A 78 4.74 -6.22 18.58
CA VAL A 78 4.19 -6.83 17.38
C VAL A 78 2.67 -6.65 17.38
N ASP A 79 2.18 -5.82 16.47
CA ASP A 79 0.74 -5.64 16.21
C ASP A 79 0.56 -5.13 14.77
N GLY A 80 -0.03 -5.97 13.94
CA GLY A 80 -0.14 -5.74 12.50
C GLY A 80 1.22 -5.58 11.81
N GLY A 81 2.29 -6.15 12.38
CA GLY A 81 3.69 -5.97 11.96
C GLY A 81 4.63 -5.73 13.15
N VAL A 82 5.93 -5.80 12.91
CA VAL A 82 6.99 -5.45 13.87
C VAL A 82 7.09 -3.93 13.94
N HIS A 83 6.85 -3.35 15.12
CA HIS A 83 6.95 -1.91 15.30
C HIS A 83 8.41 -1.50 15.23
N CYS A 84 8.71 -0.55 14.36
CA CYS A 84 10.03 0.03 14.24
C CYS A 84 10.02 1.52 14.61
N ASP A 85 11.21 2.01 14.91
CA ASP A 85 11.51 3.44 14.89
C ASP A 85 11.81 3.92 13.45
N PRO A 86 12.10 5.21 13.23
CA PRO A 86 12.45 5.74 11.91
C PRO A 86 13.71 5.11 11.30
N TYR A 87 14.54 4.40 12.06
CA TYR A 87 15.77 3.77 11.59
C TYR A 87 15.62 2.27 11.37
N LEU A 88 14.37 1.77 11.35
CA LEU A 88 14.03 0.35 11.15
C LEU A 88 14.49 -0.56 12.29
N ARG A 89 14.83 -0.01 13.46
CA ARG A 89 15.13 -0.79 14.66
C ARG A 89 13.85 -1.25 15.30
N ALA A 90 13.78 -2.51 15.69
CA ALA A 90 12.62 -3.08 16.36
C ALA A 90 12.43 -2.43 17.73
N LEU A 91 11.17 -2.26 18.12
CA LEU A 91 10.79 -1.67 19.40
C LEU A 91 10.18 -2.72 20.34
N ARG A 92 10.27 -2.44 21.64
CA ARG A 92 9.49 -3.09 22.69
C ARG A 92 8.15 -2.36 22.90
N PRO A 93 7.18 -2.96 23.63
CA PRO A 93 5.91 -2.32 23.95
C PRO A 93 6.03 -0.97 24.67
N ASP A 94 7.11 -0.75 25.43
CA ASP A 94 7.40 0.52 26.11
C ASP A 94 8.05 1.58 25.20
N GLY A 95 8.27 1.26 23.92
CA GLY A 95 8.92 2.12 22.93
C GLY A 95 10.45 2.08 22.96
N SER A 96 11.08 1.32 23.85
CA SER A 96 12.53 1.13 23.87
C SER A 96 13.00 0.27 22.70
N ILE A 97 14.24 0.48 22.26
CA ILE A 97 14.84 -0.25 21.13
C ILE A 97 15.28 -1.64 21.58
N VAL A 98 14.97 -2.65 20.77
CA VAL A 98 15.52 -4.00 20.90
C VAL A 98 16.90 -4.02 20.27
N ASP A 99 17.92 -4.23 21.10
CA ASP A 99 19.31 -4.14 20.66
C ASP A 99 19.66 -5.20 19.61
N GLY A 100 20.38 -4.80 18.57
CA GLY A 100 20.78 -5.68 17.46
C GLY A 100 19.63 -6.20 16.58
N VAL A 101 18.41 -5.70 16.72
CA VAL A 101 17.25 -6.17 15.94
C VAL A 101 16.70 -5.07 15.04
N VAL A 102 16.67 -5.35 13.74
CA VAL A 102 16.04 -4.50 12.71
C VAL A 102 14.98 -5.30 11.95
N ALA A 103 14.01 -4.60 11.33
CA ALA A 103 13.01 -5.23 10.48
C ALA A 103 12.82 -4.46 9.17
N ALA A 104 12.56 -5.20 8.09
CA ALA A 104 12.35 -4.67 6.75
C ALA A 104 11.29 -5.49 6.00
N GLY A 105 10.72 -4.90 4.95
CA GLY A 105 9.69 -5.52 4.11
C GLY A 105 8.30 -5.45 4.73
N ASP A 106 7.41 -6.33 4.25
CA ASP A 106 5.99 -6.34 4.58
C ASP A 106 5.69 -6.49 6.08
N VAL A 107 6.62 -7.05 6.84
CA VAL A 107 6.51 -7.21 8.29
C VAL A 107 6.85 -5.93 9.06
N ALA A 108 7.60 -5.00 8.47
CA ALA A 108 8.07 -3.81 9.17
C ALA A 108 6.98 -2.74 9.21
N ARG A 109 6.62 -2.32 10.43
CA ARG A 109 5.65 -1.28 10.70
C ARG A 109 6.38 -0.01 11.14
N VAL A 110 6.61 0.89 10.20
CA VAL A 110 7.56 2.01 10.31
C VAL A 110 6.84 3.35 10.27
N PRO A 111 7.24 4.37 11.04
CA PRO A 111 6.68 5.72 10.96
C PRO A 111 6.77 6.26 9.53
N GLN A 112 5.64 6.71 8.98
CA GLN A 112 5.58 7.25 7.62
C GLN A 112 5.18 8.74 7.64
N PRO A 113 6.11 9.65 7.32
CA PRO A 113 5.83 11.09 7.32
C PRO A 113 4.63 11.52 6.48
N LEU A 114 4.38 10.92 5.31
CA LEU A 114 3.18 11.23 4.51
C LEU A 114 1.85 10.87 5.20
N ALA A 115 1.91 10.04 6.25
CA ALA A 115 0.78 9.68 7.09
C ALA A 115 0.82 10.39 8.46
N GLY A 116 1.53 11.53 8.57
CA GLY A 116 1.65 12.28 9.83
C GLY A 116 2.43 11.53 10.91
N GLY A 117 3.36 10.66 10.52
CA GLY A 117 4.18 9.87 11.45
C GLY A 117 3.51 8.58 11.95
N ALA A 118 2.29 8.28 11.51
CA ALA A 118 1.66 7.00 11.79
C ALA A 118 2.53 5.84 11.29
N ARG A 119 2.61 4.75 12.06
CA ARG A 119 3.38 3.57 11.66
C ARG A 119 2.57 2.69 10.71
N LEU A 120 3.12 2.44 9.53
CA LEU A 120 2.46 1.69 8.46
C LEU A 120 3.28 0.46 8.07
N THR A 121 2.57 -0.60 7.68
CA THR A 121 3.12 -1.70 6.88
C THR A 121 2.82 -1.43 5.41
N LEU A 122 3.84 -1.47 4.56
CA LEU A 122 3.70 -1.21 3.13
C LEU A 122 4.18 -2.42 2.33
N GLY A 123 3.23 -3.19 1.79
CA GLY A 123 3.47 -4.37 0.96
C GLY A 123 3.86 -4.02 -0.49
N HIS A 124 4.84 -3.15 -0.66
CA HIS A 124 5.36 -2.75 -1.97
C HIS A 124 6.78 -3.26 -2.14
N TRP A 125 7.07 -3.85 -3.30
CA TRP A 125 8.40 -4.41 -3.59
C TRP A 125 9.53 -3.39 -3.42
N THR A 126 9.36 -2.16 -3.92
CA THR A 126 10.36 -1.09 -3.76
C THR A 126 10.60 -0.75 -2.29
N ASN A 127 9.54 -0.74 -1.48
CA ASN A 127 9.66 -0.49 -0.05
C ASN A 127 10.45 -1.59 0.65
N ALA A 128 10.24 -2.87 0.29
CA ALA A 128 11.00 -3.98 0.86
C ALA A 128 12.49 -3.91 0.52
N VAL A 129 12.84 -3.58 -0.73
CA VAL A 129 14.22 -3.43 -1.17
C VAL A 129 14.92 -2.28 -0.43
N GLU A 130 14.28 -1.11 -0.38
CA GLU A 130 14.87 0.08 0.26
C GLU A 130 14.96 -0.06 1.78
N GLN A 131 13.94 -0.66 2.42
CA GLN A 131 14.02 -0.97 3.85
C GLN A 131 15.12 -1.97 4.13
N GLY A 132 15.32 -2.98 3.28
CA GLY A 132 16.41 -3.96 3.45
C GLY A 132 17.77 -3.27 3.49
N ALA A 133 18.03 -2.36 2.55
CA ALA A 133 19.27 -1.58 2.51
C ALA A 133 19.44 -0.69 3.77
N ALA A 134 18.39 0.05 4.16
CA ALA A 134 18.43 0.94 5.31
C ALA A 134 18.56 0.18 6.66
N ALA A 135 17.90 -0.97 6.79
CA ALA A 135 17.97 -1.82 7.97
C ALA A 135 19.37 -2.44 8.10
N ALA A 136 19.96 -2.89 7.00
CA ALA A 136 21.34 -3.40 6.99
C ALA A 136 22.34 -2.32 7.38
N ALA A 137 22.23 -1.10 6.84
CA ALA A 137 23.09 0.02 7.21
C ALA A 137 22.99 0.36 8.71
N THR A 138 21.75 0.34 9.24
CA THR A 138 21.50 0.58 10.67
C THR A 138 22.09 -0.53 11.54
N LEU A 139 21.90 -1.79 11.17
CA LEU A 139 22.40 -2.94 11.93
C LEU A 139 23.93 -3.01 11.95
N LEU A 140 24.58 -2.71 10.83
CA LEU A 140 26.03 -2.75 10.70
C LEU A 140 26.73 -1.54 11.34
N ALA A 141 25.97 -0.60 11.92
CA ALA A 141 26.46 0.67 12.44
C ALA A 141 27.39 1.38 11.43
N ALA A 142 27.06 1.28 10.13
CA ALA A 142 27.84 1.88 9.05
C ALA A 142 27.60 3.40 9.04
N GLY A 143 28.19 4.11 10.00
CA GLY A 143 27.99 5.53 10.23
C GLY A 143 26.70 5.87 10.98
N THR A 144 26.30 7.14 10.91
CA THR A 144 25.05 7.64 11.50
C THR A 144 23.88 7.24 10.59
N PRO A 145 22.97 6.35 11.02
CA PRO A 145 21.86 5.92 10.17
C PRO A 145 20.94 7.11 9.86
N ALA A 146 20.48 7.19 8.61
CA ALA A 146 19.47 8.16 8.20
C ALA A 146 18.07 7.60 8.43
N PRO A 147 17.08 8.43 8.79
CA PRO A 147 15.71 7.96 8.97
C PRO A 147 15.13 7.46 7.64
N PHE A 148 14.52 6.28 7.67
CA PHE A 148 13.80 5.69 6.57
C PHE A 148 12.56 6.52 6.25
N THR A 149 12.65 7.19 5.11
CA THR A 149 11.73 8.26 4.76
C THR A 149 11.25 8.16 3.32
N THR A 150 11.45 7.04 2.64
CA THR A 150 11.15 6.96 1.21
C THR A 150 9.68 7.25 0.93
N VAL A 151 9.44 8.01 -0.16
CA VAL A 151 8.14 8.15 -0.80
C VAL A 151 7.72 6.79 -1.36
N PRO A 152 6.63 6.19 -0.83
CA PRO A 152 6.19 4.89 -1.30
C PRO A 152 5.84 4.91 -2.78
N SER A 153 6.02 3.79 -3.47
CA SER A 153 5.53 3.65 -4.84
C SER A 153 5.11 2.22 -5.12
N PHE A 154 4.17 2.07 -6.04
CA PHE A 154 3.69 0.78 -6.51
C PHE A 154 3.28 0.84 -7.98
N TRP A 155 3.12 -0.32 -8.58
CA TRP A 155 2.67 -0.46 -9.94
C TRP A 155 1.80 -1.69 -10.12
N ALA A 156 1.02 -1.68 -11.20
CA ALA A 156 0.36 -2.84 -11.74
C ALA A 156 0.31 -2.73 -13.27
N ASP A 157 0.37 -3.87 -13.95
CA ASP A 157 0.12 -3.97 -15.38
C ASP A 157 -1.12 -4.82 -15.59
N LEU A 158 -2.21 -4.19 -16.04
CA LEU A 158 -3.53 -4.83 -16.17
C LEU A 158 -4.09 -4.55 -17.56
N HIS A 159 -4.37 -5.60 -18.33
CA HIS A 159 -5.00 -5.48 -19.67
C HIS A 159 -4.25 -4.52 -20.61
N GLY A 160 -2.91 -4.52 -20.54
CA GLY A 160 -2.05 -3.59 -21.30
C GLY A 160 -1.97 -2.16 -20.73
N ALA A 161 -2.71 -1.84 -19.66
CA ALA A 161 -2.64 -0.56 -18.98
C ALA A 161 -1.54 -0.58 -17.90
N ARG A 162 -0.60 0.37 -18.01
CA ARG A 162 0.50 0.55 -17.05
C ARG A 162 0.08 1.50 -15.95
N ILE A 163 -0.36 0.95 -14.82
CA ILE A 163 -0.77 1.70 -13.62
C ILE A 163 0.46 1.92 -12.77
N ARG A 164 0.74 3.18 -12.40
CA ARG A 164 1.90 3.55 -11.61
C ARG A 164 1.48 4.60 -10.57
N SER A 165 1.99 4.50 -9.36
CA SER A 165 1.66 5.44 -8.28
C SER A 165 2.87 5.76 -7.39
N VAL A 166 2.88 6.98 -6.86
CA VAL A 166 3.82 7.46 -5.84
C VAL A 166 3.05 8.09 -4.68
N GLY A 167 3.64 8.04 -3.49
CA GLY A 167 3.03 8.53 -2.25
C GLY A 167 2.01 7.55 -1.67
N LEU A 168 1.04 8.10 -0.94
CA LEU A 168 0.01 7.38 -0.21
C LEU A 168 -1.40 7.87 -0.62
N PRO A 169 -1.95 7.41 -1.76
CA PRO A 169 -3.32 7.76 -2.14
C PRO A 169 -4.37 7.44 -1.07
N ALA A 170 -4.15 6.39 -0.28
CA ALA A 170 -5.08 5.91 0.73
C ALA A 170 -5.24 6.84 1.96
N VAL A 171 -4.34 7.81 2.16
CA VAL A 171 -4.44 8.76 3.30
C VAL A 171 -5.05 10.10 2.90
N ALA A 172 -5.46 10.26 1.65
CA ALA A 172 -6.03 11.50 1.13
C ALA A 172 -7.48 11.70 1.58
N ASP A 173 -7.85 12.97 1.79
CA ASP A 173 -9.24 13.40 1.95
C ASP A 173 -9.85 13.91 0.64
N GLU A 174 -9.01 14.26 -0.34
CA GLU A 174 -9.40 14.77 -1.64
C GLU A 174 -8.65 14.06 -2.78
N ALA A 175 -9.36 13.71 -3.86
CA ALA A 175 -8.77 13.21 -5.09
C ALA A 175 -9.18 14.11 -6.26
N ARG A 176 -8.19 14.67 -6.97
CA ARG A 176 -8.39 15.54 -8.14
C ARG A 176 -8.02 14.80 -9.41
N ILE A 177 -8.97 14.71 -10.33
CA ILE A 177 -8.76 14.10 -11.65
C ILE A 177 -8.14 15.16 -12.57
N VAL A 178 -6.91 14.92 -13.01
CA VAL A 178 -6.17 15.81 -13.92
C VAL A 178 -6.42 15.42 -15.38
N GLU A 179 -6.45 14.11 -15.65
CA GLU A 179 -6.72 13.56 -16.98
C GLU A 179 -7.55 12.29 -16.83
N HIS A 180 -8.56 12.10 -17.68
CA HIS A 180 -9.35 10.88 -17.72
C HIS A 180 -9.78 10.56 -19.16
N ASP A 181 -9.11 9.60 -19.77
CA ASP A 181 -9.40 9.12 -21.11
C ASP A 181 -9.32 7.59 -21.14
N LEU A 182 -10.49 6.94 -21.14
CA LEU A 182 -10.57 5.49 -21.15
C LEU A 182 -10.17 4.90 -22.51
N ALA A 183 -10.52 5.59 -23.61
CA ALA A 183 -10.26 5.11 -24.97
C ALA A 183 -8.76 5.14 -25.29
N GLY A 184 -8.09 6.25 -24.96
CA GLY A 184 -6.64 6.38 -25.09
C GLY A 184 -5.83 5.72 -23.97
N ARG A 185 -6.49 5.10 -22.98
CA ARG A 185 -5.85 4.43 -21.83
C ARG A 185 -5.00 5.37 -20.96
N HIS A 186 -5.51 6.57 -20.74
CA HIS A 186 -4.90 7.58 -19.88
C HIS A 186 -5.75 7.87 -18.64
N LEU A 187 -5.08 7.96 -17.50
CA LEU A 187 -5.65 8.47 -16.28
C LEU A 187 -4.57 9.19 -15.49
N GLU A 188 -4.92 10.32 -14.89
CA GLU A 188 -4.08 10.99 -13.92
C GLU A 188 -4.93 11.50 -12.77
N VAL A 189 -4.55 11.11 -11.56
CA VAL A 189 -5.20 11.53 -10.32
C VAL A 189 -4.13 11.99 -9.34
N THR A 190 -4.34 13.16 -8.74
CA THR A 190 -3.56 13.64 -7.60
C THR A 190 -4.39 13.50 -6.33
N TYR A 191 -3.73 13.12 -5.26
CA TYR A 191 -4.35 12.84 -3.97
C TYR A 191 -3.82 13.82 -2.94
N HIS A 192 -4.73 14.48 -2.25
CA HIS A 192 -4.42 15.56 -1.32
C HIS A 192 -5.00 15.26 0.05
N ARG A 193 -4.31 15.75 1.08
CA ARG A 193 -4.78 15.77 2.46
C ARG A 193 -4.58 17.17 2.99
N GLU A 194 -5.63 17.80 3.49
CA GLU A 194 -5.59 19.18 4.00
C GLU A 194 -4.95 20.13 2.96
N GLY A 195 -5.28 19.92 1.68
CA GLY A 195 -4.75 20.68 0.54
C GLY A 195 -3.30 20.37 0.14
N ARG A 196 -2.60 19.47 0.84
CA ARG A 196 -1.22 19.06 0.53
C ARG A 196 -1.19 17.79 -0.30
N LEU A 197 -0.33 17.72 -1.32
CA LEU A 197 -0.12 16.52 -2.11
C LEU A 197 0.42 15.38 -1.23
N VAL A 198 -0.30 14.26 -1.18
CA VAL A 198 0.12 13.03 -0.46
C VAL A 198 0.32 11.85 -1.40
N GLY A 199 -0.16 11.91 -2.64
CA GLY A 199 0.12 10.89 -3.64
C GLY A 199 -0.32 11.29 -5.05
N ALA A 200 0.11 10.49 -6.02
CA ALA A 200 -0.35 10.58 -7.40
C ALA A 200 -0.44 9.19 -8.03
N LEU A 201 -1.34 9.03 -9.00
CA LEU A 201 -1.48 7.82 -9.80
C LEU A 201 -1.62 8.19 -11.26
N THR A 202 -0.88 7.49 -12.12
CA THR A 202 -0.98 7.64 -13.58
C THR A 202 -1.24 6.29 -14.24
N ILE A 203 -1.98 6.34 -15.35
CA ILE A 203 -2.12 5.25 -16.32
C ILE A 203 -1.75 5.84 -17.67
N GLY A 204 -0.80 5.22 -18.38
CA GLY A 204 -0.34 5.68 -19.71
C GLY A 204 0.40 7.04 -19.72
N ARG A 205 0.67 7.64 -18.55
CA ARG A 205 1.37 8.93 -18.36
C ARG A 205 2.55 8.84 -17.38
N THR A 206 3.23 7.71 -17.37
CA THR A 206 4.22 7.35 -16.32
C THR A 206 5.36 8.36 -16.15
N ALA A 207 5.73 9.09 -17.22
CA ALA A 207 6.76 10.13 -17.16
C ALA A 207 6.43 11.26 -16.16
N ARG A 208 5.14 11.57 -15.95
CA ARG A 208 4.69 12.64 -15.03
C ARG A 208 4.93 12.30 -13.56
N LEU A 209 5.11 11.02 -13.21
CA LEU A 209 5.34 10.60 -11.82
C LEU A 209 6.66 11.11 -11.23
N ALA A 210 7.65 11.43 -12.06
CA ALA A 210 8.91 11.99 -11.59
C ALA A 210 8.67 13.34 -10.88
N ALA A 211 7.87 14.23 -11.48
CA ALA A 211 7.53 15.53 -10.91
C ALA A 211 6.78 15.38 -9.57
N TYR A 212 5.80 14.48 -9.51
CA TYR A 212 5.06 14.20 -8.28
C TYR A 212 5.95 13.61 -7.18
N ARG A 213 6.90 12.73 -7.53
CA ARG A 213 7.84 12.18 -6.55
C ARG A 213 8.75 13.27 -5.97
N THR A 214 9.22 14.21 -6.79
CA THR A 214 10.00 15.35 -6.33
C THR A 214 9.18 16.23 -5.39
N ALA A 215 7.97 16.65 -5.80
CA ALA A 215 7.10 17.46 -4.94
C ALA A 215 6.79 16.79 -3.59
N LEU A 216 6.57 15.47 -3.58
CA LEU A 216 6.36 14.70 -2.36
C LEU A 216 7.59 14.61 -1.45
N ARG A 217 8.81 14.78 -1.97
CA ARG A 217 10.04 14.86 -1.18
C ARG A 217 10.22 16.27 -0.60
N ASP A 218 10.10 17.30 -1.43
CA ASP A 218 10.32 18.69 -1.05
C ASP A 218 9.32 19.15 0.03
N HIS A 219 8.06 18.72 -0.07
CA HIS A 219 7.05 19.02 0.95
C HIS A 219 7.29 18.32 2.29
N ARG A 220 8.14 17.29 2.34
CA ARG A 220 8.55 16.63 3.59
C ARG A 220 9.69 17.37 4.27
N GLU A 221 10.63 17.91 3.49
CA GLU A 221 11.74 18.71 4.02
C GLU A 221 11.21 19.96 4.76
N LEU A 222 10.23 20.65 4.17
CA LEU A 222 9.56 21.80 4.80
C LEU A 222 8.75 21.46 6.07
N ALA A 223 8.33 20.20 6.25
CA ALA A 223 7.58 19.78 7.44
C ALA A 223 8.49 19.25 8.56
N GLN A 224 9.77 19.04 8.29
CA GLN A 224 10.78 18.58 9.24
C GLN A 224 11.66 19.73 9.78
N GLU A 225 11.51 20.96 9.28
CA GLU A 225 12.11 22.13 9.90
C GLU A 225 11.46 22.39 11.27
N PRO A 226 12.25 22.53 12.36
CA PRO A 226 11.70 22.96 13.64
C PRO A 226 11.08 24.35 13.47
N ALA A 227 9.90 24.57 14.05
CA ALA A 227 9.30 25.89 14.10
C ALA A 227 10.33 26.90 14.66
N PRO A 228 10.46 28.10 14.07
CA PRO A 228 11.36 29.11 14.61
C PRO A 228 11.02 29.32 16.08
N ALA A 229 12.04 29.28 16.94
CA ALA A 229 11.87 29.51 18.37
C ALA A 229 11.17 30.86 18.57
N ALA A 230 10.02 30.83 19.25
CA ALA A 230 9.29 32.02 19.67
C ALA A 230 10.04 32.74 20.80
#